data_AF-A0A2M8T0V1-F1
#
_entry.id   AF-A0A2M8T0V1-F1
#
_cell.length_a   1.000
_cell.length_b   1.000
_cell.length_c   1.000
_cell.angle_alpha   90.00
_cell.angle_beta   90.00
_cell.angle_gamma   90.00
#
_symmetry.space_group_name_H-M   'P 1'
#
loop_
_entity.id
_entity.type
_entity.pdbx_description
1 polymer ?
#
loop_
_entity_poly.entity_id
_entity_poly.type
_entity_poly.pdbx_seq_one_letter_code
_entity_poly.pdbx_strand_id
1 'polypeptide(L)'
;MDKETYLYEIKNGLKGLPEGETMVEEIENHIEHHLFHSFQEGKSEEEAMQTLMQAFGTPADIVSSFKKEQPVTFRAFLMFHLFFNSALFAVGIAITMMYVRIESPIVHAVWKGISVSVWLILAAYIIYWVLIGYQGVREFGKRGEQLVLHTILICMVPNVIFMLVFLFHVIPVALFQSLLTPWFVGTCACATLLFPLFGRMGCYIGRRQLA
;
A
#
# COMPACT_ATOMS: atom_id res chain seq x y z
N MET A 1 -29.38 11.24 -26.97
CA MET A 1 -28.50 11.78 -25.92
C MET A 1 -27.26 12.27 -26.61
N ASP A 2 -26.78 13.48 -26.31
CA ASP A 2 -25.58 14.04 -26.92
C ASP A 2 -24.32 13.69 -26.11
N LYS A 3 -23.13 13.95 -26.69
CA LYS A 3 -21.83 13.67 -26.05
C LYS A 3 -21.69 14.40 -24.72
N GLU A 4 -22.09 15.67 -24.66
CA GLU A 4 -21.92 16.51 -23.48
C GLU A 4 -22.75 15.99 -22.30
N THR A 5 -23.99 15.58 -22.55
CA THR A 5 -24.86 14.98 -21.51
C THR A 5 -24.31 13.63 -21.06
N TYR A 6 -23.83 12.79 -21.99
CA TYR A 6 -23.23 11.48 -21.68
C TYR A 6 -22.03 11.62 -20.72
N LEU A 7 -21.10 12.53 -21.04
CA LEU A 7 -19.91 12.78 -20.22
C LEU A 7 -20.26 13.46 -18.89
N TYR A 8 -21.22 14.39 -18.89
CA TYR A 8 -21.65 15.06 -17.67
C TYR A 8 -22.21 14.08 -16.65
N GLU A 9 -23.05 13.12 -17.07
CA GLU A 9 -23.60 12.09 -16.17
C GLU A 9 -22.52 11.18 -15.58
N ILE A 10 -21.54 10.78 -16.38
CA ILE A 10 -20.38 10.00 -15.90
C ILE A 10 -19.58 10.81 -14.89
N LYS A 11 -19.23 12.06 -15.22
CA LYS A 11 -18.45 12.94 -14.35
C LYS A 11 -19.14 13.20 -13.02
N ASN A 12 -20.45 13.42 -13.03
CA ASN A 12 -21.23 13.59 -11.80
C ASN A 12 -21.36 12.27 -11.01
N GLY A 13 -21.53 11.14 -11.70
CA GLY A 13 -21.67 9.83 -11.07
C GLY A 13 -20.38 9.32 -10.40
N LEU A 14 -19.23 9.69 -10.96
CA LEU A 14 -17.88 9.40 -10.43
C LEU A 14 -17.37 10.48 -9.46
N LYS A 15 -18.11 11.57 -9.27
CA LYS A 15 -17.74 12.67 -8.36
C LYS A 15 -17.64 12.16 -6.92
N GLY A 16 -16.48 12.35 -6.30
CA GLY A 16 -16.21 11.91 -4.93
C GLY A 16 -15.58 10.52 -4.81
N LEU A 17 -15.35 9.80 -5.91
CA LEU A 17 -14.49 8.61 -5.90
C LEU A 17 -13.01 9.04 -5.80
N PRO A 18 -12.18 8.30 -5.04
CA PRO A 18 -10.73 8.44 -5.14
C PRO A 18 -10.32 8.23 -6.61
N GLU A 19 -9.51 9.13 -7.16
CA GLU A 19 -9.05 9.11 -8.57
C GLU A 19 -10.12 9.38 -9.64
N GLY A 20 -11.33 9.82 -9.25
CA GLY A 20 -12.43 10.08 -10.17
C GLY A 20 -12.11 11.06 -11.32
N GLU A 21 -11.26 12.07 -11.10
CA GLU A 21 -10.84 12.99 -12.17
C GLU A 21 -10.00 12.30 -13.25
N THR A 22 -9.05 11.44 -12.85
CA THR A 22 -8.20 10.68 -13.77
C THR A 22 -8.98 9.63 -14.54
N MET A 23 -9.93 8.95 -13.88
CA MET A 23 -10.82 7.99 -14.56
C MET A 23 -11.70 8.70 -15.58
N VAL A 24 -12.25 9.88 -15.23
CA VAL A 24 -13.05 10.68 -16.16
C VAL A 24 -12.22 11.08 -17.37
N GLU A 25 -10.96 11.50 -17.19
CA GLU A 25 -10.05 11.85 -18.29
C GLU A 25 -9.73 10.66 -19.20
N GLU A 26 -9.50 9.47 -18.64
CA GLU A 26 -9.26 8.25 -19.43
C GLU A 26 -10.51 7.81 -20.20
N ILE A 27 -11.68 7.85 -19.56
CA ILE A 27 -12.98 7.54 -20.18
C ILE A 27 -13.28 8.54 -21.30
N GLU A 28 -13.05 9.83 -21.07
CA GLU A 28 -13.25 10.89 -22.06
C GLU A 28 -12.36 10.66 -23.29
N ASN A 29 -11.08 10.34 -23.10
CA ASN A 29 -10.18 10.00 -24.21
C ASN A 29 -10.65 8.78 -25.01
N HIS A 30 -11.15 7.73 -24.35
CA HIS A 30 -11.67 6.53 -25.03
C HIS A 30 -12.95 6.81 -25.83
N ILE A 31 -13.87 7.59 -25.25
CA ILE A 31 -15.10 8.04 -25.90
C ILE A 31 -14.79 8.90 -27.12
N GLU A 32 -13.84 9.84 -26.99
CA GLU A 32 -13.42 10.70 -28.10
C GLU A 32 -12.81 9.91 -29.24
N HIS A 33 -11.94 8.94 -28.93
CA HIS A 33 -11.34 8.07 -29.95
C HIS A 33 -12.40 7.24 -30.68
N HIS A 34 -13.38 6.70 -29.95
CA HIS A 34 -14.47 5.91 -30.55
C HIS A 34 -15.40 6.74 -31.43
N LEU A 35 -15.76 7.95 -30.99
CA LEU A 35 -16.57 8.88 -31.79
C LEU A 35 -15.82 9.33 -33.03
N PHE A 36 -14.54 9.66 -32.91
CA PHE A 36 -13.70 10.02 -34.05
C PHE A 36 -13.63 8.92 -35.11
N HIS A 37 -13.45 7.67 -34.68
CA HIS A 37 -13.48 6.51 -35.59
C HIS A 37 -14.85 6.35 -36.28
N SER A 38 -15.94 6.52 -35.52
CA SER A 38 -17.30 6.42 -36.05
C SER A 38 -17.59 7.50 -37.10
N PHE A 39 -17.10 8.73 -36.89
CA PHE A 39 -17.22 9.81 -37.86
C PHE A 39 -16.37 9.58 -39.11
N GLN A 40 -15.19 8.97 -38.99
CA GLN A 40 -14.39 8.58 -40.16
C GLN A 40 -15.07 7.51 -41.02
N GLU A 41 -15.86 6.64 -40.41
CA GLU A 41 -16.71 5.67 -41.12
C GLU A 41 -17.94 6.31 -41.79
N GLY A 42 -18.11 7.63 -41.67
CA GLY A 42 -19.22 8.38 -42.28
C GLY A 42 -20.55 8.26 -41.53
N LYS A 43 -20.54 7.77 -40.29
CA LYS A 43 -21.74 7.66 -39.45
C LYS A 43 -22.24 9.05 -39.04
N SER A 44 -23.55 9.19 -38.94
CA SER A 44 -24.16 10.38 -38.33
C SER A 44 -23.85 10.44 -36.83
N GLU A 45 -24.01 11.60 -36.21
CA GLU A 45 -23.81 11.77 -34.76
C GLU A 45 -24.73 10.85 -33.93
N GLU A 46 -25.96 10.63 -34.40
CA GLU A 46 -26.92 9.73 -33.76
C GLU A 46 -26.49 8.26 -33.85
N GLU A 47 -25.98 7.83 -35.01
CA GLU A 47 -25.46 6.48 -35.22
C GLU A 47 -24.16 6.23 -34.45
N ALA A 48 -23.27 7.23 -34.41
CA ALA A 48 -22.03 7.17 -33.64
C ALA A 48 -22.32 7.04 -32.14
N MET A 49 -23.31 7.78 -31.64
CA MET A 49 -23.72 7.70 -30.24
C MET A 49 -24.42 6.37 -29.90
N GLN A 50 -25.25 5.85 -30.80
CA GLN A 50 -25.84 4.50 -30.61
C GLN A 50 -24.76 3.42 -30.57
N THR A 51 -23.77 3.49 -31.48
CA THR A 51 -22.65 2.55 -31.50
C THR A 51 -21.84 2.64 -30.19
N LEU A 52 -21.62 3.87 -29.70
CA LEU A 52 -20.95 4.11 -28.43
C LEU A 52 -21.72 3.51 -27.24
N MET A 53 -23.04 3.72 -27.17
CA MET A 53 -23.87 3.15 -26.10
C MET A 53 -23.93 1.61 -26.15
N GLN A 54 -23.84 1.01 -27.34
CA GLN A 54 -23.75 -0.45 -27.48
C GLN A 54 -22.38 -1.01 -27.05
N ALA A 55 -21.31 -0.27 -27.32
CA ALA A 55 -19.95 -0.69 -27.00
C ALA A 55 -19.57 -0.47 -25.53
N PHE A 56 -19.94 0.68 -24.96
CA PHE A 56 -19.54 1.10 -23.61
C PHE A 56 -20.67 1.02 -22.57
N GLY A 57 -21.93 0.86 -23.00
CA GLY A 57 -23.09 0.86 -22.12
C GLY A 57 -23.63 2.25 -21.83
N THR A 58 -24.59 2.33 -20.90
CA THR A 58 -25.14 3.62 -20.45
C THR A 58 -24.21 4.30 -19.42
N PRO A 59 -24.31 5.63 -19.24
CA PRO A 59 -23.57 6.33 -18.18
C PRO A 59 -23.77 5.70 -16.80
N ALA A 60 -24.99 5.24 -16.50
CA ALA A 60 -25.32 4.55 -15.25
C ALA A 60 -24.58 3.21 -15.12
N ASP A 61 -24.48 2.44 -16.19
CA ASP A 61 -23.76 1.16 -16.21
C ASP A 61 -22.27 1.38 -15.92
N ILE A 62 -21.66 2.37 -16.60
CA ILE A 62 -20.26 2.77 -16.39
C ILE A 62 -20.03 3.21 -14.95
N VAL A 63 -20.85 4.12 -14.43
CA VAL A 63 -20.73 4.58 -13.04
C VAL A 63 -20.88 3.40 -12.06
N SER A 64 -21.76 2.45 -12.36
CA SER A 64 -21.99 1.28 -11.50
C SER A 64 -20.85 0.27 -11.51
N SER A 65 -20.17 0.07 -12.65
CA SER A 65 -19.01 -0.83 -12.76
C SER A 65 -17.83 -0.27 -11.96
N PHE A 66 -17.55 1.02 -12.10
CA PHE A 66 -16.51 1.70 -11.31
C PHE A 66 -16.84 1.81 -9.81
N LYS A 67 -18.12 1.84 -9.43
CA LYS A 67 -18.54 1.81 -8.02
C LYS A 67 -18.49 0.42 -7.39
N LYS A 68 -18.65 -0.65 -8.17
CA LYS A 68 -18.59 -2.04 -7.68
C LYS A 68 -17.15 -2.51 -7.47
N GLU A 69 -16.23 -2.08 -8.32
CA GLU A 69 -14.80 -2.36 -8.19
C GLU A 69 -14.10 -1.21 -7.47
N GLN A 70 -14.50 -0.88 -6.24
CA GLN A 70 -13.73 0.12 -5.50
C GLN A 70 -12.33 -0.44 -5.27
N PRO A 71 -11.28 0.15 -5.88
CA PRO A 71 -9.91 -0.24 -5.56
C PRO A 71 -9.69 0.00 -4.07
N VAL A 72 -8.86 -0.84 -3.44
CA VAL A 72 -8.45 -0.66 -2.04
C VAL A 72 -8.05 0.81 -1.88
N THR A 73 -8.70 1.55 -0.99
CA THR A 73 -8.42 2.98 -0.89
C THR A 73 -7.01 3.20 -0.32
N PHE A 74 -6.36 4.31 -0.70
CA PHE A 74 -5.10 4.78 -0.10
C PHE A 74 -5.12 4.68 1.43
N ARG A 75 -6.22 5.13 2.04
CA ARG A 75 -6.38 5.16 3.49
C ARG A 75 -6.47 3.76 4.08
N ALA A 76 -7.18 2.85 3.42
CA ALA A 76 -7.26 1.45 3.85
C ALA A 76 -5.90 0.77 3.76
N PHE A 77 -5.16 0.97 2.66
CA PHE A 77 -3.80 0.44 2.49
C PHE A 77 -2.85 0.95 3.59
N LEU A 78 -2.82 2.26 3.83
CA LEU A 78 -2.01 2.86 4.89
C LEU A 78 -2.38 2.32 6.28
N MET A 79 -3.67 2.32 6.62
CA MET A 79 -4.15 1.89 7.94
C MET A 79 -3.87 0.41 8.19
N PHE A 80 -4.00 -0.44 7.18
CA PHE A 80 -3.68 -1.86 7.27
C PHE A 80 -2.21 -2.08 7.64
N HIS A 81 -1.29 -1.45 6.90
CA HIS A 81 0.14 -1.60 7.16
C HIS A 81 0.58 -0.96 8.47
N LEU A 82 0.00 0.20 8.82
CA LEU A 82 0.25 0.85 10.11
C LEU A 82 -0.23 -0.02 11.28
N PHE A 83 -1.42 -0.61 11.17
CA PHE A 83 -1.96 -1.53 12.16
C PHE A 83 -1.06 -2.75 12.32
N PHE A 84 -0.69 -3.39 11.21
CA PHE A 84 0.17 -4.58 11.25
C PHE A 84 1.53 -4.27 11.88
N ASN A 85 2.16 -3.16 11.49
CA ASN A 85 3.42 -2.76 12.08
C ASN A 85 3.31 -2.46 13.59
N SER A 86 2.26 -1.74 13.98
CA SER A 86 2.01 -1.43 15.40
C SER A 86 1.69 -2.68 16.22
N ALA A 87 1.00 -3.66 15.63
CA ALA A 87 0.72 -4.94 16.26
C ALA A 87 2.00 -5.74 16.52
N LEU A 88 2.96 -5.76 15.59
CA LEU A 88 4.27 -6.39 15.81
C LEU A 88 4.99 -5.79 17.03
N PHE A 89 4.96 -4.45 17.18
CA PHE A 89 5.49 -3.79 18.36
C PHE A 89 4.76 -4.19 19.64
N ALA A 90 3.43 -4.17 19.62
CA ALA A 90 2.63 -4.54 20.78
C ALA A 90 2.90 -5.99 21.22
N VAL A 91 3.02 -6.92 20.26
CA VAL A 91 3.38 -8.32 20.52
C VAL A 91 4.78 -8.43 21.13
N GLY A 92 5.78 -7.72 20.58
CA GLY A 92 7.14 -7.70 21.14
C GLY A 92 7.18 -7.19 22.58
N ILE A 93 6.44 -6.12 22.87
CA ILE A 93 6.31 -5.57 24.23
C ILE A 93 5.62 -6.59 25.16
N ALA A 94 4.52 -7.20 24.72
CA ALA A 94 3.78 -8.18 25.51
C ALA A 94 4.67 -9.39 25.86
N ILE A 95 5.39 -9.94 24.88
CA ILE A 95 6.30 -11.07 25.09
C ILE A 95 7.41 -10.70 26.08
N THR A 96 8.00 -9.51 25.96
CA THR A 96 9.01 -9.02 26.91
C THR A 96 8.45 -8.93 28.32
N MET A 97 7.26 -8.35 28.48
CA MET A 97 6.62 -8.21 29.78
C MET A 97 6.27 -9.56 30.40
N MET A 98 5.83 -10.53 29.59
CA MET A 98 5.61 -11.91 30.03
C MET A 98 6.91 -12.56 30.49
N TYR A 99 8.00 -12.41 29.74
CA TYR A 99 9.30 -12.97 30.10
C TYR A 99 9.82 -12.43 31.43
N VAL A 100 9.60 -11.14 31.72
CA VAL A 100 10.07 -10.50 32.95
C VAL A 100 9.21 -10.84 34.16
N ARG A 101 7.91 -11.09 33.98
CA ARG A 101 6.95 -11.28 35.09
C ARG A 101 6.56 -12.72 35.34
N ILE A 102 6.73 -13.60 34.37
CA ILE A 102 6.19 -14.97 34.39
C ILE A 102 7.35 -15.95 34.28
N GLU A 103 7.66 -16.63 35.37
CA GLU A 103 8.64 -17.74 35.43
C GLU A 103 8.01 -19.02 34.86
N SER A 104 7.61 -18.99 33.59
CA SER A 104 7.05 -20.16 32.89
C SER A 104 8.06 -20.74 31.89
N PRO A 105 8.28 -22.06 31.88
CA PRO A 105 9.19 -22.69 30.92
C PRO A 105 8.76 -22.48 29.47
N ILE A 106 7.45 -22.31 29.21
CA ILE A 106 6.92 -22.00 27.88
C ILE A 106 7.36 -20.61 27.44
N VAL A 107 7.25 -19.61 28.32
CA VAL A 107 7.64 -18.23 28.04
C VAL A 107 9.15 -18.14 27.80
N HIS A 108 9.96 -18.85 28.59
CA HIS A 108 11.40 -18.95 28.36
C HIS A 108 11.75 -19.61 27.02
N ALA A 109 11.04 -20.68 26.64
CA ALA A 109 11.25 -21.35 25.35
C ALA A 109 10.92 -20.43 24.17
N VAL A 110 9.79 -19.71 24.23
CA VAL A 110 9.40 -18.72 23.21
C VAL A 110 10.42 -17.60 23.13
N TRP A 111 10.83 -17.02 24.26
CA TRP A 111 11.83 -15.96 24.32
C TRP A 111 13.17 -16.41 23.71
N LYS A 112 13.63 -17.61 24.06
CA LYS A 112 14.86 -18.19 23.50
C LYS A 112 14.75 -18.41 22.00
N GLY A 113 13.61 -18.92 21.51
CA GLY A 113 13.36 -19.10 20.08
C GLY A 113 13.46 -17.77 19.33
N ILE A 114 12.79 -16.73 19.82
CA ILE A 114 12.84 -15.38 19.22
C ILE A 114 14.28 -14.84 19.25
N SER A 115 14.99 -15.01 20.36
CA SER A 115 16.38 -14.54 20.52
C SER A 115 17.35 -15.17 19.52
N VAL A 116 17.17 -16.45 19.18
CA VAL A 116 18.00 -17.14 18.19
C VAL A 116 17.60 -16.74 16.76
N SER A 117 16.35 -16.36 16.55
CA SER A 117 15.78 -16.04 15.23
C SER A 117 15.79 -14.55 14.88
N VAL A 118 16.47 -13.68 15.65
CA VAL A 118 16.47 -12.22 15.43
C VAL A 118 16.86 -11.80 14.01
N TRP A 119 17.83 -12.47 13.40
CA TRP A 119 18.26 -12.21 12.02
C TRP A 119 17.21 -12.63 10.99
N LEU A 120 16.52 -13.74 11.25
CA LEU A 120 15.43 -14.21 10.40
C LEU A 120 14.23 -13.27 10.47
N ILE A 121 13.93 -12.75 11.67
CA ILE A 121 12.88 -11.75 11.88
C ILE A 121 13.22 -10.47 11.10
N LEU A 122 14.46 -9.99 11.18
CA LEU A 122 14.91 -8.82 10.42
C LEU A 122 14.80 -9.04 8.91
N ALA A 123 15.24 -10.20 8.41
CA ALA A 123 15.14 -10.54 6.99
C ALA A 123 13.69 -10.59 6.51
N ALA A 124 12.80 -11.23 7.28
CA ALA A 124 11.37 -11.27 7.00
C ALA A 124 10.76 -9.86 6.97
N TYR A 125 11.19 -8.98 7.88
CA TYR A 125 10.74 -7.61 7.92
C TYR A 125 11.23 -6.77 6.72
N ILE A 126 12.46 -6.98 6.25
CA ILE A 126 12.94 -6.38 5.01
C ILE A 126 12.11 -6.86 3.81
N ILE A 127 11.83 -8.16 3.72
CA ILE A 127 10.99 -8.74 2.67
C ILE A 127 9.59 -8.11 2.71
N TYR A 128 9.02 -7.93 3.90
CA TYR A 128 7.74 -7.24 4.07
C TYR A 128 7.73 -5.85 3.42
N TRP A 129 8.77 -5.03 3.62
CA TRP A 129 8.86 -3.71 2.97
C TRP A 129 8.98 -3.77 1.45
N VAL A 130 9.69 -4.76 0.92
CA VAL A 130 9.75 -5.02 -0.52
C VAL A 130 8.36 -5.40 -1.05
N LEU A 131 7.64 -6.27 -0.34
CA LEU A 131 6.29 -6.70 -0.72
C LEU A 131 5.28 -5.55 -0.71
N ILE A 132 5.36 -4.64 0.27
CA ILE A 132 4.54 -3.41 0.29
C ILE A 132 4.75 -2.62 -1.00
N GLY A 133 6.00 -2.45 -1.42
CA GLY A 133 6.30 -1.73 -2.65
C GLY A 133 5.78 -2.42 -3.90
N TYR A 134 5.90 -3.75 -3.94
CA TYR A 134 5.36 -4.56 -5.03
C TYR A 134 3.83 -4.43 -5.12
N GLN A 135 3.13 -4.62 -4.00
CA GLN A 135 1.67 -4.55 -3.95
C GLN A 135 1.16 -3.13 -4.25
N GLY A 136 1.79 -2.11 -3.69
CA GLY A 136 1.35 -0.73 -3.88
C GLY A 136 1.42 -0.27 -5.34
N VAL A 137 2.44 -0.66 -6.11
CA VAL A 137 2.47 -0.38 -7.56
C VAL A 137 1.47 -1.23 -8.33
N ARG A 138 1.26 -2.48 -7.92
CA ARG A 138 0.32 -3.38 -8.58
C ARG A 138 -1.14 -2.92 -8.41
N GLU A 139 -1.48 -2.36 -7.25
CA GLU A 139 -2.84 -1.89 -6.92
C GLU A 139 -3.10 -0.45 -7.37
N PHE A 140 -2.08 0.43 -7.34
CA PHE A 140 -2.25 1.88 -7.56
C PHE A 140 -1.41 2.43 -8.74
N GLY A 141 -0.80 1.56 -9.53
CA GLY A 141 -0.02 1.93 -10.72
C GLY A 141 1.14 2.91 -10.43
N LYS A 142 1.36 3.87 -11.34
CA LYS A 142 2.45 4.86 -11.23
C LYS A 142 2.34 5.75 -9.97
N ARG A 143 1.12 6.07 -9.52
CA ARG A 143 0.90 6.87 -8.29
C ARG A 143 1.16 6.06 -7.02
N GLY A 144 1.11 4.73 -7.11
CA GLY A 144 1.42 3.80 -6.02
C GLY A 144 2.81 3.96 -5.43
N GLU A 145 3.82 4.37 -6.20
CA GLU A 145 5.19 4.57 -5.67
C GLU A 145 5.25 5.70 -4.63
N GLN A 146 4.55 6.81 -4.87
CA GLN A 146 4.49 7.91 -3.90
C GLN A 146 3.71 7.50 -2.64
N LEU A 147 2.59 6.78 -2.82
CA LEU A 147 1.79 6.24 -1.73
C LEU A 147 2.60 5.25 -0.87
N VAL A 148 3.31 4.32 -1.49
CA VAL A 148 4.18 3.36 -0.79
C VAL A 148 5.22 4.10 0.03
N LEU A 149 5.94 5.06 -0.57
CA LEU A 149 6.95 5.84 0.15
C LEU A 149 6.36 6.58 1.35
N HIS A 150 5.21 7.22 1.17
CA HIS A 150 4.50 7.90 2.26
C HIS A 150 4.09 6.92 3.37
N THR A 151 3.59 5.74 3.00
CA THR A 151 3.19 4.68 3.92
C THR A 151 4.38 4.15 4.71
N ILE A 152 5.51 3.89 4.05
CA ILE A 152 6.75 3.45 4.69
C ILE A 152 7.24 4.49 5.68
N LEU A 153 7.26 5.77 5.32
CA LEU A 153 7.72 6.84 6.20
C LEU A 153 6.86 6.96 7.46
N ILE A 154 5.53 6.91 7.33
CA ILE A 154 4.62 6.93 8.50
C ILE A 154 4.82 5.68 9.35
N CYS A 155 4.85 4.50 8.71
CA CYS A 155 4.98 3.24 9.42
C CYS A 155 6.37 3.07 10.03
N MET A 156 7.42 3.75 9.58
CA MET A 156 8.73 3.67 10.22
C MET A 156 8.80 4.45 11.55
N VAL A 157 7.89 5.39 11.80
CA VAL A 157 7.94 6.26 12.98
C VAL A 157 8.00 5.46 14.30
N PRO A 158 7.13 4.46 14.55
CA PRO A 158 7.25 3.61 15.74
C PRO A 158 8.60 2.88 15.84
N ASN A 159 9.17 2.42 14.72
CA ASN A 159 10.48 1.76 14.70
C ASN A 159 11.58 2.71 15.15
N VAL A 160 11.59 3.93 14.62
CA VAL A 160 12.58 4.94 14.98
C VAL A 160 12.44 5.34 16.45
N ILE A 161 11.20 5.59 16.92
CA ILE A 161 10.95 5.90 18.32
C ILE A 161 11.46 4.78 19.23
N PHE A 162 11.16 3.52 18.91
CA PHE A 162 11.64 2.38 19.67
C PHE A 162 13.16 2.34 19.72
N MET A 163 13.85 2.48 18.58
CA MET A 163 15.31 2.48 18.55
C MET A 163 15.92 3.64 19.36
N LEU A 164 15.33 4.83 19.34
CA LEU A 164 15.80 5.96 20.15
C LEU A 164 15.64 5.67 21.65
N VAL A 165 14.50 5.10 22.07
CA VAL A 165 14.27 4.70 23.46
C VAL A 165 15.35 3.72 23.95
N PHE A 166 15.79 2.81 23.08
CA PHE A 166 16.90 1.89 23.37
C PHE A 166 18.27 2.56 23.40
N LEU A 167 18.60 3.38 22.39
CA LEU A 167 19.89 4.06 22.29
C LEU A 167 20.14 5.04 23.45
N PHE A 168 19.10 5.74 23.89
CA PHE A 168 19.17 6.64 25.04
C PHE A 168 19.05 5.92 26.39
N HIS A 169 19.05 4.59 26.41
CA HIS A 169 18.99 3.78 27.63
C HIS A 169 17.79 4.13 28.53
N VAL A 170 16.69 4.60 27.94
CA VAL A 170 15.44 4.92 28.67
C VAL A 170 14.85 3.65 29.29
N ILE A 171 15.11 2.49 28.68
CA ILE A 171 14.72 1.16 29.16
C ILE A 171 15.98 0.39 29.61
N PRO A 172 15.94 -0.36 30.73
CA PRO A 172 17.08 -1.14 31.20
C PRO A 172 17.53 -2.18 30.17
N VAL A 173 18.78 -2.08 29.72
CA VAL A 173 19.39 -2.98 28.72
C VAL A 173 19.36 -4.45 29.18
N ALA A 174 19.34 -4.68 30.50
CA ALA A 174 19.22 -6.01 31.11
C ALA A 174 17.99 -6.79 30.64
N LEU A 175 16.89 -6.12 30.30
CA LEU A 175 15.65 -6.76 29.85
C LEU A 175 15.79 -7.42 28.46
N PHE A 176 16.83 -7.05 27.70
CA PHE A 176 17.02 -7.48 26.31
C PHE A 176 18.42 -8.00 26.02
N GLN A 177 19.23 -8.32 27.05
CA GLN A 177 20.65 -8.68 26.88
C GLN A 177 20.90 -9.87 25.93
N SER A 178 19.91 -10.75 25.75
CA SER A 178 19.97 -11.89 24.82
C SER A 178 19.53 -11.56 23.39
N LEU A 179 18.82 -10.46 23.18
CA LEU A 179 18.14 -10.09 21.92
C LEU A 179 18.77 -8.88 21.23
N LEU A 180 19.19 -7.87 21.99
CA LEU A 180 19.59 -6.57 21.48
C LEU A 180 21.08 -6.33 21.76
N THR A 181 21.94 -7.11 21.10
CA THR A 181 23.37 -6.77 21.07
C THR A 181 23.56 -5.41 20.37
N PRO A 182 24.56 -4.61 20.76
CA PRO A 182 24.80 -3.30 20.13
C PRO A 182 24.95 -3.39 18.60
N TRP A 183 25.56 -4.46 18.11
CA TRP A 183 25.69 -4.75 16.68
C TRP A 183 24.33 -4.95 16.00
N PHE A 184 23.45 -5.75 16.60
CA PHE A 184 22.12 -6.00 16.07
C PHE A 184 21.28 -4.71 16.03
N VAL A 185 21.31 -3.91 17.09
CA VAL A 185 20.62 -2.60 17.14
C VAL A 185 21.12 -1.67 16.03
N GLY A 186 22.45 -1.60 15.85
CA GLY A 186 23.05 -0.82 14.76
C GLY A 186 22.61 -1.31 13.38
N THR A 187 22.54 -2.63 13.16
CA THR A 187 22.04 -3.19 11.90
C THR A 187 20.56 -2.89 11.69
N CYS A 188 19.71 -2.99 12.72
CA CYS A 188 18.30 -2.61 12.64
C CYS A 188 18.11 -1.13 12.31
N ALA A 189 18.93 -0.24 12.88
CA ALA A 189 18.91 1.19 12.55
C ALA A 189 19.25 1.43 11.09
N CYS A 190 20.35 0.85 10.59
CA CYS A 190 20.72 0.92 9.19
C CYS A 190 19.62 0.36 8.27
N ALA A 191 19.07 -0.81 8.60
CA ALA A 191 17.99 -1.41 7.84
C ALA A 191 16.74 -0.52 7.79
N THR A 192 16.38 0.11 8.91
CA THR A 192 15.22 1.02 9.00
C THR A 192 15.37 2.23 8.11
N LEU A 193 16.57 2.82 8.05
CA LEU A 193 16.87 3.92 7.12
C LEU A 193 16.81 3.49 5.65
N LEU A 194 17.02 2.19 5.38
CA LEU A 194 16.95 1.60 4.04
C LEU A 194 15.53 1.12 3.67
N PHE A 195 14.53 1.15 4.56
CA PHE A 195 13.16 0.74 4.22
C PHE A 195 12.57 1.46 3.01
N PRO A 196 12.76 2.79 2.81
CA PRO A 196 12.31 3.46 1.60
C PRO A 196 12.97 2.91 0.33
N LEU A 197 14.23 2.50 0.42
CA LEU A 197 14.97 1.89 -0.70
C LEU A 197 14.44 0.49 -1.01
N PHE A 198 14.18 -0.34 0.01
CA PHE A 198 13.57 -1.65 -0.17
C PHE A 198 12.14 -1.55 -0.75
N GLY A 199 11.34 -0.58 -0.29
CA GLY A 199 10.05 -0.28 -0.88
C GLY A 199 10.14 0.10 -2.35
N ARG A 200 11.11 0.95 -2.73
CA ARG A 200 11.37 1.29 -4.14
C ARG A 200 11.79 0.09 -4.97
N MET A 201 12.61 -0.82 -4.42
CA MET A 201 12.95 -2.07 -5.09
C MET A 201 11.70 -2.90 -5.38
N GLY A 202 10.79 -3.02 -4.41
CA GLY A 202 9.48 -3.64 -4.60
C GLY A 202 8.66 -2.98 -5.71
N CYS A 203 8.60 -1.64 -5.70
CA CYS A 203 7.92 -0.86 -6.73
C CYS A 203 8.49 -1.14 -8.13
N TYR A 204 9.82 -1.22 -8.24
CA TYR A 204 10.50 -1.53 -9.50
C TYR A 204 10.15 -2.92 -10.03
N ILE A 205 10.14 -3.94 -9.16
CA ILE A 205 9.76 -5.31 -9.51
C ILE A 205 8.29 -5.36 -9.95
N GLY A 206 7.40 -4.67 -9.24
CA GLY A 206 5.97 -4.60 -9.58
C GLY A 206 5.73 -3.97 -10.95
N ARG A 207 6.43 -2.88 -11.27
CA ARG A 207 6.32 -2.23 -12.59
C ARG A 207 6.72 -3.13 -13.75
N ARG A 208 7.77 -3.94 -13.60
CA ARG A 208 8.26 -4.85 -14.65
C ARG A 208 7.29 -5.97 -15.01
N GLN A 209 6.33 -6.30 -14.15
CA GLN A 209 5.31 -7.31 -14.45
C GLN A 209 4.05 -6.72 -15.11
N LEU A 210 3.88 -5.40 -15.06
CA LEU A 210 2.78 -4.67 -15.67
C LEU A 210 3.11 -4.16 -17.09
N ALA A 211 4.40 -4.11 -17.44
CA ALA A 211 4.93 -3.71 -18.75
C ALA A 211 5.18 -4.93 -19.64
#